data_AF-A0A0M0T4R5-F1
#
_entry.id   AF-A0A0M0T4R5-F1
#
_cell.length_a   1.000
_cell.length_b   1.000
_cell.length_c   1.000
_cell.angle_alpha   90.00
_cell.angle_beta   90.00
_cell.angle_gamma   90.00
#
_symmetry.space_group_name_H-M   'P 1'
#
loop_
_entity.id
_entity.type
_entity.pdbx_description
1 polymer ?
#
loop_
_entity_poly.entity_id
_entity_poly.type
_entity_poly.pdbx_seq_one_letter_code
_entity_poly.pdbx_strand_id
1 'polypeptide(L)'
;MQPLVICTIDGVLSDNTNRFHLMKEGSIIEYNERHERDEAIIASIRMLKGFQRTGCDILIVDDRPAEYMEQTESWLKEYGVFFDYLYLPSPKQSGRSFKMKAVKEHLNENGGQIIAVLCTERQDEHDFRNHPHRPTVYTVSRGAM
;
A
#
# COMPACT_ATOMS: atom_id res chain seq x y z
N MET A 1 22.31 -2.86 6.16
CA MET A 1 21.07 -2.09 5.95
C MET A 1 20.17 -2.92 5.06
N GLN A 2 19.02 -3.36 5.56
CA GLN A 2 18.12 -4.22 4.78
C GLN A 2 17.46 -3.43 3.64
N PRO A 3 17.34 -4.03 2.44
CA PRO A 3 16.58 -3.42 1.36
C PRO A 3 15.09 -3.45 1.69
N LEU A 4 14.44 -2.29 1.56
CA LEU A 4 13.03 -2.07 1.88
C LEU A 4 12.23 -1.88 0.59
N VAL A 5 11.10 -2.56 0.49
CA VAL A 5 10.11 -2.36 -0.58
C VAL A 5 8.84 -1.84 0.03
N ILE A 6 8.34 -0.74 -0.52
CA ILE A 6 7.09 -0.12 -0.08
C ILE A 6 5.96 -0.54 -1.04
N CYS A 7 4.80 -0.88 -0.50
CA CYS A 7 3.63 -1.23 -1.29
C CYS A 7 2.37 -0.58 -0.72
N THR A 8 1.57 0.08 -1.57
CA THR A 8 0.19 0.41 -1.21
C THR A 8 -0.73 -0.79 -1.47
N ILE A 9 -1.97 -0.75 -0.98
CA ILE A 9 -2.94 -1.84 -1.12
C ILE A 9 -3.95 -1.51 -2.21
N ASP A 10 -4.71 -0.44 -2.04
CA ASP A 10 -5.84 -0.11 -2.90
C ASP A 10 -5.37 0.27 -4.31
N GLY A 11 -5.87 -0.44 -5.33
CA GLY A 11 -5.48 -0.31 -6.73
C GLY A 11 -4.10 -0.88 -7.07
N VAL A 12 -3.40 -1.49 -6.11
CA VAL A 12 -2.09 -2.14 -6.32
C VAL A 12 -2.15 -3.63 -6.04
N LEU A 13 -2.49 -4.02 -4.82
CA LEU A 13 -2.72 -5.41 -4.43
C LEU A 13 -4.20 -5.76 -4.54
N SER A 14 -5.08 -4.82 -4.18
CA SER A 14 -6.52 -4.96 -4.06
C SER A 14 -7.22 -4.21 -5.21
N ASP A 15 -8.04 -4.89 -5.99
CA ASP A 15 -8.87 -4.24 -7.01
C ASP A 15 -10.12 -3.62 -6.37
N ASN A 16 -9.99 -2.34 -6.03
CA ASN A 16 -11.06 -1.52 -5.45
C ASN A 16 -12.02 -0.92 -6.51
N THR A 17 -11.96 -1.35 -7.77
CA THR A 17 -12.83 -0.81 -8.85
C THR A 17 -14.31 -0.90 -8.51
N ASN A 18 -14.73 -2.04 -7.95
CA ASN A 18 -16.14 -2.29 -7.65
C ASN A 18 -16.71 -1.37 -6.58
N ARG A 19 -15.87 -0.70 -5.79
CA ARG A 19 -16.31 0.20 -4.71
C ARG A 19 -16.03 1.68 -4.98
N PHE A 20 -15.34 2.04 -6.06
CA PHE A 20 -15.07 3.46 -6.37
C PHE A 20 -16.31 4.35 -6.55
N HIS A 21 -17.45 3.78 -6.93
CA HIS A 21 -18.71 4.55 -6.99
C HIS A 21 -19.11 5.11 -5.62
N LEU A 22 -18.84 4.38 -4.54
CA LEU A 22 -19.17 4.77 -3.16
C LEU A 22 -18.40 6.04 -2.72
N MET A 23 -17.18 6.21 -3.21
CA MET A 23 -16.40 7.45 -2.96
C MET A 23 -17.07 8.67 -3.59
N LYS A 24 -17.72 8.51 -4.76
CA LYS A 24 -18.45 9.60 -5.43
C LYS A 24 -19.76 9.93 -4.72
N GLU A 25 -20.38 8.94 -4.09
CA GLU A 25 -21.64 9.06 -3.35
C GLU A 25 -21.43 9.56 -1.90
N GLY A 26 -20.18 9.65 -1.44
CA GLY A 26 -19.84 10.05 -0.07
C GLY A 26 -19.97 8.93 0.97
N SER A 27 -20.24 7.70 0.52
CA SER A 27 -20.38 6.50 1.36
C SER A 27 -19.00 5.93 1.76
N ILE A 28 -18.19 6.74 2.44
CA ILE A 28 -16.80 6.38 2.79
C ILE A 28 -16.74 5.17 3.74
N ILE A 29 -17.68 5.06 4.68
CA ILE A 29 -17.74 3.91 5.60
C ILE A 29 -17.94 2.62 4.79
N GLU A 30 -18.96 2.61 3.93
CA GLU A 30 -19.27 1.47 3.08
C GLU A 30 -18.15 1.15 2.08
N TYR A 31 -17.47 2.16 1.55
CA TYR A 31 -16.28 1.99 0.72
C TYR A 31 -15.19 1.20 1.46
N ASN A 32 -14.97 1.49 2.74
CA ASN A 32 -13.96 0.77 3.51
C ASN A 32 -14.47 -0.59 3.98
N GLU A 33 -15.70 -0.74 4.43
CA GLU A 33 -16.26 -2.03 4.86
C GLU A 33 -16.22 -3.09 3.75
N ARG A 34 -16.43 -2.68 2.49
CA ARG A 34 -16.47 -3.61 1.35
C ARG A 34 -15.11 -4.08 0.84
N HIS A 35 -13.99 -3.59 1.37
CA HIS A 35 -12.66 -3.96 0.86
C HIS A 35 -12.34 -5.46 0.99
N GLU A 36 -12.96 -6.15 1.95
CA GLU A 36 -12.80 -7.60 2.14
C GLU A 36 -13.23 -8.40 0.88
N ARG A 37 -14.06 -7.80 0.02
CA ARG A 37 -14.62 -8.42 -1.18
C ARG A 37 -13.85 -8.05 -2.44
N ASP A 38 -12.79 -7.24 -2.32
CA ASP A 38 -11.96 -6.87 -3.46
C ASP A 38 -11.24 -8.11 -4.01
N GLU A 39 -11.17 -8.19 -5.33
CA GLU A 39 -10.34 -9.19 -6.00
C GLU A 39 -8.86 -8.81 -5.89
N ALA A 40 -8.00 -9.81 -5.88
CA ALA A 40 -6.56 -9.60 -5.85
C ALA A 40 -5.98 -9.30 -7.24
N ILE A 41 -5.14 -8.27 -7.33
CA ILE A 41 -4.31 -7.99 -8.50
C ILE A 41 -3.09 -8.93 -8.44
N ILE A 42 -3.26 -10.14 -8.97
CA ILE A 42 -2.30 -11.25 -8.86
C ILE A 42 -0.89 -10.89 -9.37
N ALA A 43 -0.79 -10.05 -10.40
CA ALA A 43 0.50 -9.62 -10.94
C ALA A 43 1.34 -8.85 -9.91
N SER A 44 0.73 -7.88 -9.22
CA SER A 44 1.39 -7.09 -8.17
C SER A 44 1.76 -7.94 -6.96
N ILE A 45 0.87 -8.86 -6.54
CA ILE A 45 1.16 -9.79 -5.45
C ILE A 45 2.38 -10.67 -5.79
N ARG A 46 2.46 -11.18 -7.03
CA ARG A 46 3.61 -11.98 -7.48
C ARG A 46 4.89 -11.16 -7.54
N MET A 47 4.82 -9.90 -7.95
CA MET A 47 5.96 -8.98 -7.93
C MET A 47 6.47 -8.76 -6.51
N LEU A 48 5.56 -8.48 -5.56
CA LEU A 48 5.91 -8.28 -4.14
C LEU A 48 6.54 -9.54 -3.53
N LYS A 49 5.99 -10.72 -3.81
CA LYS A 49 6.58 -12.02 -3.43
C LYS A 49 7.97 -12.23 -4.01
N GLY A 50 8.23 -11.71 -5.20
CA GLY A 50 9.56 -11.72 -5.82
C GLY A 50 10.58 -10.97 -4.95
N PHE A 51 10.26 -9.75 -4.55
CA PHE A 51 11.12 -8.94 -3.66
C PHE A 51 11.34 -9.62 -2.30
N GLN A 52 10.27 -10.14 -1.70
CA GLN A 52 10.38 -10.84 -0.42
C GLN A 52 11.34 -12.04 -0.50
N ARG A 53 11.27 -12.83 -1.57
CA ARG A 53 12.19 -13.98 -1.79
C ARG A 53 13.64 -13.58 -1.97
N THR A 54 13.91 -12.34 -2.34
CA THR A 54 15.28 -11.79 -2.44
C THR A 54 15.81 -11.25 -1.11
N GLY A 55 15.05 -11.39 -0.02
CA GLY A 55 15.44 -10.91 1.32
C GLY A 55 15.15 -9.42 1.53
N CYS A 56 14.20 -8.85 0.78
CA CYS A 56 13.71 -7.50 1.05
C CYS A 56 12.65 -7.53 2.14
N ASP A 57 12.73 -6.56 3.04
CA ASP A 57 11.64 -6.27 3.97
C ASP A 57 10.52 -5.57 3.21
N ILE A 58 9.28 -5.92 3.53
CA ILE A 58 8.09 -5.40 2.90
C ILE A 58 7.35 -4.51 3.89
N LEU A 59 7.26 -3.22 3.56
CA LEU A 59 6.44 -2.24 4.28
C LEU A 59 5.20 -1.92 3.45
N ILE A 60 4.04 -2.24 4.02
CA ILE A 60 2.75 -1.85 3.48
C ILE A 60 2.29 -0.55 4.14
N VAL A 61 1.92 0.44 3.33
CA VAL A 61 1.36 1.71 3.79
C VAL A 61 0.21 2.12 2.90
N ASP A 62 -0.96 2.35 3.49
CA ASP A 62 -2.19 2.60 2.73
C ASP A 62 -3.09 3.60 3.47
N ASP A 63 -4.08 4.14 2.77
CA ASP A 63 -5.02 5.13 3.33
C ASP A 63 -6.26 4.46 3.96
N ARG A 64 -6.38 3.12 3.92
CA ARG A 64 -7.37 2.35 4.69
C ARG A 64 -7.33 2.75 6.17
N PRO A 65 -8.42 3.17 6.79
CA PRO A 65 -8.42 3.56 8.20
C PRO A 65 -8.01 2.40 9.13
N ALA A 66 -7.26 2.71 10.19
CA ALA A 66 -6.77 1.71 11.14
C ALA A 66 -7.88 0.93 11.87
N GLU A 67 -9.12 1.42 11.87
CA GLU A 67 -10.28 0.66 12.38
C GLU A 67 -10.58 -0.62 11.57
N TYR A 68 -10.06 -0.70 10.33
CA TYR A 68 -10.15 -1.88 9.46
C TYR A 68 -8.86 -2.72 9.44
N MET A 69 -7.99 -2.57 10.44
CA MET A 69 -6.70 -3.28 10.50
C MET A 69 -6.89 -4.81 10.41
N GLU A 70 -7.74 -5.38 11.27
CA GLU A 70 -7.93 -6.83 11.33
C GLU A 70 -8.48 -7.39 10.01
N GLN A 71 -9.43 -6.70 9.38
CA GLN A 71 -9.97 -7.09 8.08
C GLN A 71 -8.91 -6.98 6.98
N THR A 72 -8.09 -5.93 7.02
CA THR A 72 -6.99 -5.72 6.06
C THR A 72 -5.94 -6.82 6.17
N GLU A 73 -5.53 -7.16 7.39
CA GLU A 73 -4.59 -8.27 7.64
C GLU A 73 -5.17 -9.62 7.21
N SER A 74 -6.46 -9.86 7.48
CA SER A 74 -7.14 -11.07 7.06
C SER A 74 -7.16 -11.20 5.53
N TRP A 75 -7.51 -10.13 4.83
CA TRP A 75 -7.51 -10.11 3.36
C TRP A 75 -6.09 -10.33 2.80
N LEU A 76 -5.08 -9.65 3.34
CA LEU A 76 -3.68 -9.83 2.92
C LEU A 76 -3.23 -11.30 3.11
N LYS A 77 -3.58 -11.89 4.25
CA LYS A 77 -3.28 -13.29 4.58
C LYS A 77 -3.98 -14.27 3.65
N GLU A 78 -5.26 -14.03 3.32
CA GLU A 78 -6.05 -14.86 2.41
C GLU A 78 -5.37 -14.98 1.03
N TYR A 79 -4.87 -13.87 0.49
CA TYR A 79 -4.14 -13.85 -0.78
C TYR A 79 -2.63 -14.16 -0.65
N GLY A 80 -2.20 -14.55 0.56
CA GLY A 80 -0.84 -14.95 0.89
C GLY A 80 0.18 -13.83 0.71
N VAL A 81 -0.20 -12.58 0.98
CA VAL A 81 0.70 -11.44 1.09
C VAL A 81 1.30 -11.43 2.50
N PHE A 82 2.61 -11.61 2.57
CA PHE A 82 3.37 -11.48 3.81
C PHE A 82 4.07 -10.13 3.81
N PHE A 83 4.12 -9.48 4.97
CA PHE A 83 4.75 -8.19 5.17
C PHE A 83 5.45 -8.15 6.52
N ASP A 84 6.44 -7.28 6.62
CA ASP A 84 7.20 -7.05 7.85
C ASP A 84 6.59 -5.89 8.65
N TYR A 85 6.01 -4.91 7.93
CA TYR A 85 5.39 -3.72 8.52
C TYR A 85 4.09 -3.36 7.80
N LEU A 86 3.07 -2.96 8.56
CA LEU A 86 1.80 -2.46 8.05
C LEU A 86 1.42 -1.17 8.79
N TYR A 87 1.29 -0.07 8.05
CA TYR A 87 0.91 1.23 8.58
C TYR A 87 -0.37 1.74 7.95
N LEU A 88 -1.39 1.90 8.78
CA LEU A 88 -2.70 2.45 8.44
C LEU A 88 -2.97 3.71 9.27
N PRO A 89 -3.59 4.76 8.71
CA PRO A 89 -3.85 6.00 9.43
C PRO A 89 -4.90 5.83 10.53
N SER A 90 -4.60 6.35 11.72
CA SER A 90 -5.65 6.68 12.68
C SER A 90 -6.47 7.89 12.20
N PRO A 91 -7.71 8.10 12.68
CA PRO A 91 -8.55 9.24 12.26
C PRO A 91 -7.89 10.63 12.44
N LYS A 92 -6.91 10.75 13.34
CA LYS A 92 -6.16 12.00 13.57
C LYS A 92 -4.96 12.18 12.64
N GLN A 93 -4.53 11.11 11.99
CA GLN A 93 -3.38 11.06 11.09
C GLN A 93 -3.79 10.91 9.62
N SER A 94 -5.07 10.62 9.35
CA SER A 94 -5.62 10.53 8.00
C SER A 94 -5.41 11.83 7.25
N GLY A 95 -4.89 11.73 6.02
CA GLY A 95 -4.66 12.87 5.16
C GLY A 95 -3.51 12.64 4.20
N ARG A 96 -3.34 13.59 3.28
CA ARG A 96 -2.45 13.51 2.11
C ARG A 96 -0.97 13.20 2.43
N SER A 97 -0.52 13.45 3.66
CA SER A 97 0.88 13.27 4.06
C SER A 97 1.14 12.02 4.92
N PHE A 98 0.10 11.22 5.21
CA PHE A 98 0.23 10.07 6.11
C PHE A 98 1.33 9.11 5.64
N LYS A 99 1.24 8.61 4.39
CA LYS A 99 2.16 7.61 3.86
C LYS A 99 3.62 8.04 3.97
N MET A 100 3.94 9.26 3.51
CA MET A 100 5.31 9.79 3.58
C MET A 100 5.79 10.03 5.01
N LYS A 101 4.89 10.45 5.92
CA LYS A 101 5.23 10.61 7.33
C LYS A 101 5.53 9.25 7.97
N ALA A 102 4.67 8.25 7.76
CA ALA A 102 4.85 6.90 8.28
C ALA A 102 6.16 6.27 7.77
N VAL A 103 6.45 6.42 6.48
CA VAL A 103 7.72 5.94 5.89
C VAL A 103 8.92 6.65 6.51
N LYS A 104 8.86 7.97 6.71
CA LYS A 104 9.95 8.72 7.36
C LYS A 104 10.17 8.27 8.80
N GLU A 105 9.10 8.10 9.57
CA GLU A 105 9.17 7.61 10.95
C GLU A 105 9.77 6.21 11.01
N HIS A 106 9.31 5.30 10.14
CA HIS A 106 9.88 3.97 10.00
C HIS A 106 11.38 3.99 9.72
N LEU A 107 11.84 4.78 8.75
CA LEU A 107 13.26 4.88 8.40
C LEU A 107 14.10 5.44 9.55
N ASN A 108 13.56 6.33 10.38
CA ASN A 108 14.28 6.84 11.55
C ASN A 108 14.44 5.80 12.65
N GLU A 109 13.41 4.96 12.85
CA GLU A 109 13.37 3.96 13.92
C GLU A 109 14.08 2.66 13.56
N ASN A 110 13.87 2.18 12.33
CA ASN A 110 14.30 0.85 11.89
C ASN A 110 15.46 0.91 10.86
N GLY A 111 15.71 2.09 10.27
CA GLY A 111 16.62 2.22 9.15
C GLY A 111 16.05 1.60 7.87
N GLY A 112 16.95 1.19 6.98
CA GLY A 112 16.59 0.54 5.71
C GLY A 112 16.82 1.43 4.49
N GLN A 113 17.03 0.79 3.34
CA GLN A 113 17.19 1.47 2.06
C GLN A 113 15.99 1.15 1.18
N ILE A 114 15.19 2.15 0.83
CA ILE A 114 14.05 1.95 -0.08
C ILE A 114 14.59 1.72 -1.48
N ILE A 115 14.41 0.50 -2.01
CA ILE A 115 14.89 0.13 -3.34
C ILE A 115 13.77 0.15 -4.39
N ALA A 116 12.53 -0.10 -3.97
CA ALA A 116 11.36 -0.15 -4.84
C ALA A 116 10.10 0.30 -4.13
N VAL A 117 9.17 0.85 -4.91
CA VAL A 117 7.83 1.23 -4.45
C VAL A 117 6.80 0.76 -5.46
N LEU A 118 5.73 0.12 -4.99
CA LEU A 118 4.55 -0.24 -5.77
C LEU A 118 3.39 0.66 -5.33
N CYS A 119 2.91 1.52 -6.22
CA CYS A 119 1.83 2.47 -5.95
C CYS A 119 0.94 2.67 -7.18
N THR A 120 -0.25 3.24 -7.01
CA THR A 120 -1.11 3.65 -8.14
C THR A 120 -1.39 5.15 -8.16
N GLU A 121 -1.33 5.83 -7.02
CA GLU A 121 -1.68 7.25 -6.93
C GLU A 121 -0.56 8.14 -7.48
N ARG A 122 -0.94 9.15 -8.26
CA ARG A 122 0.02 10.12 -8.84
C ARG A 122 0.81 10.87 -7.77
N GLN A 123 0.20 11.11 -6.61
CA GLN A 123 0.87 11.77 -5.50
C GLN A 123 1.96 10.87 -4.90
N ASP A 124 1.63 9.62 -4.59
CA ASP A 124 2.60 8.64 -4.12
C ASP A 124 3.76 8.49 -5.12
N GLU A 125 3.43 8.36 -6.41
CA GLU A 125 4.47 8.30 -7.45
C GLU A 125 5.39 9.52 -7.42
N HIS A 126 4.82 10.73 -7.35
CA HIS A 126 5.60 11.96 -7.29
C HIS A 126 6.50 11.99 -6.04
N ASP A 127 5.94 11.68 -4.87
CA ASP A 127 6.67 11.77 -3.61
C ASP A 127 7.81 10.75 -3.54
N PHE A 128 7.57 9.51 -3.96
CA PHE A 128 8.59 8.46 -3.94
C PHE A 128 9.66 8.62 -5.02
N ARG A 129 9.32 9.16 -6.20
CA ARG A 129 10.33 9.51 -7.21
C ARG A 129 11.28 10.61 -6.74
N ASN A 130 10.81 11.51 -5.89
CA ASN A 130 11.60 12.60 -5.30
C ASN A 130 12.25 12.23 -3.95
N HIS A 131 12.05 10.99 -3.47
CA HIS A 131 12.63 10.55 -2.21
C HIS A 131 14.17 10.45 -2.29
N PRO A 132 14.93 10.79 -1.22
CA PRO A 132 16.40 10.75 -1.23
C PRO A 132 17.02 9.40 -1.64
N HIS A 133 16.34 8.29 -1.32
CA HIS A 133 16.78 6.94 -1.71
C HIS A 133 16.64 6.65 -3.21
N ARG A 134 15.90 7.47 -3.97
CA ARG A 134 15.61 7.28 -5.40
C ARG A 134 15.19 5.85 -5.76
N PRO A 135 14.14 5.30 -5.13
CA PRO A 135 13.69 3.94 -5.40
C PRO A 135 13.16 3.79 -6.83
N THR A 136 13.13 2.55 -7.32
CA THR A 136 12.39 2.23 -8.55
C THR A 136 10.89 2.26 -8.25
N VAL A 137 10.17 3.20 -8.87
CA VAL A 137 8.72 3.34 -8.68
C VAL A 137 7.97 2.60 -9.78
N TYR A 138 7.24 1.55 -9.38
CA TYR A 138 6.35 0.76 -10.21
C TYR A 138 4.92 1.29 -10.05
N THR A 139 4.48 2.08 -11.04
CA THR A 139 3.10 2.55 -11.08
C THR A 139 2.20 1.45 -11.64
N VAL A 140 1.34 0.88 -10.81
CA VAL A 140 0.30 -0.04 -11.27
C VAL A 140 -0.77 0.81 -11.95
N SER A 141 -0.91 0.61 -13.26
CA SER A 141 -1.98 1.22 -14.04
C SER A 141 -3.00 0.17 -14.38
N ARG A 142 -4.27 0.56 -14.35
CA ARG A 142 -5.35 -0.27 -14.85
C ARG A 142 -5.18 -0.35 -16.37
N GLY A 143 -5.15 -1.56 -16.91
CA GLY A 143 -5.33 -1.73 -18.35
C GLY A 143 -6.64 -1.06 -18.76
N ALA A 144 -6.63 -0.31 -19.85
CA ALA A 144 -7.88 0.19 -20.42
C ALA A 144 -8.78 -1.02 -20.69
N MET A 145 -9.95 -1.08 -20.03
CA MET A 145 -11.05 -1.95 -20.47
C MET A 145 -11.69 -1.33 -21.71
#